data_AF-A0A919VY41-F1
#
_entry.id   AF-A0A919VY41-F1
#
_cell.length_a   1.000
_cell.length_b   1.000
_cell.length_c   1.000
_cell.angle_alpha   90.00
_cell.angle_beta   90.00
_cell.angle_gamma   90.00
#
_symmetry.space_group_name_H-M   'P 1'
#
loop_
_entity.id
_entity.type
_entity.pdbx_description
1 polymer ?
#
loop_
_entity_poly.entity_id
_entity_poly.type
_entity_poly.pdbx_seq_one_letter_code
_entity_poly.pdbx_strand_id
1 'polypeptide(L)'
;MSPRTLLLIPIGALLLLSACGAPPKPPLKSPPLYVSPSAAPISLNPSALGVPGATFPTPTAAAPGPAYPTYTYPTAVTTTVTQAPDTVPATPTPSHAAACTGSPTDAQLLTLIKGQPGIPNKTLQVDDGPYCSGEWSFSTVEITGASADQLEPLMVVTTGRDTTLALVAAGSEVCTNRVLTSAPPGIRVLACGS
;
A
#
# COMPACT_ATOMS: atom_id res chain seq x y z
N MET A 1 14.13 35.77 -62.34
CA MET A 1 12.66 35.83 -62.25
C MET A 1 12.27 35.44 -60.83
N SER A 2 11.82 36.42 -60.03
CA SER A 2 11.18 36.18 -58.73
C SER A 2 9.67 36.06 -58.98
N PRO A 3 8.94 35.25 -58.19
CA PRO A 3 8.20 35.79 -57.04
C PRO A 3 8.33 34.84 -55.81
N ARG A 4 8.73 35.29 -54.62
CA ARG A 4 7.90 35.87 -53.54
C ARG A 4 6.45 35.38 -53.49
N THR A 5 6.17 34.41 -52.61
CA THR A 5 4.84 34.21 -52.02
C THR A 5 4.97 34.03 -50.51
N LEU A 6 4.76 35.15 -49.82
CA LEU A 6 4.38 35.22 -48.41
C LEU A 6 2.89 34.88 -48.30
N LEU A 7 2.52 33.98 -47.39
CA LEU A 7 1.14 33.86 -46.89
C LEU A 7 1.22 33.28 -45.46
N LEU A 8 1.22 34.15 -44.45
CA LEU A 8 0.07 34.69 -43.73
C LEU A 8 -0.56 33.68 -42.76
N ILE A 9 -0.11 33.82 -41.51
CA ILE A 9 -0.70 33.34 -40.27
C ILE A 9 -2.02 34.10 -40.01
N PRO A 10 -3.12 33.42 -39.70
CA PRO A 10 -4.16 33.95 -38.81
C PRO A 10 -4.08 33.17 -37.49
N ILE A 11 -3.61 33.79 -36.40
CA ILE A 11 -4.46 34.42 -35.36
C ILE A 11 -5.70 33.57 -35.05
N GLY A 12 -5.53 32.57 -34.20
CA GLY A 12 -6.62 31.88 -33.50
C GLY A 12 -6.59 32.27 -32.02
N ALA A 13 -6.98 33.51 -31.73
CA ALA A 13 -7.15 33.98 -30.36
C ALA A 13 -8.58 33.71 -29.88
N LEU A 14 -8.67 32.86 -28.85
CA LEU A 14 -9.47 33.02 -27.62
C LEU A 14 -10.90 33.57 -27.71
N LEU A 15 -11.89 32.76 -27.28
CA LEU A 15 -13.00 33.10 -26.35
C LEU A 15 -13.82 31.79 -26.12
N LEU A 16 -13.67 31.07 -25.00
CA LEU A 16 -14.17 31.33 -23.64
C LEU A 16 -15.62 30.84 -23.39
N LEU A 17 -15.72 29.92 -22.42
CA LEU A 17 -16.84 29.67 -21.49
C LEU A 17 -18.18 29.11 -22.00
N SER A 18 -18.34 27.79 -21.89
CA SER A 18 -19.62 27.21 -21.47
C SER A 18 -19.48 25.77 -20.94
N ALA A 19 -19.06 25.63 -19.68
CA ALA A 19 -19.35 24.42 -18.89
C ALA A 19 -19.26 24.75 -17.38
N CYS A 20 -20.05 25.73 -16.94
CA CYS A 20 -20.38 25.86 -15.52
C CYS A 20 -21.73 25.16 -15.32
N GLY A 21 -21.75 24.04 -14.61
CA GLY A 21 -23.02 23.43 -14.19
C GLY A 21 -23.01 21.92 -13.97
N ALA A 22 -22.40 21.46 -12.89
CA ALA A 22 -22.99 20.41 -12.05
C ALA A 22 -22.27 20.39 -10.68
N PRO A 23 -22.96 20.67 -9.56
CA PRO A 23 -22.39 20.42 -8.23
C PRO A 23 -22.10 18.93 -8.06
N PRO A 24 -21.03 18.53 -7.35
CA PRO A 24 -20.78 17.13 -7.04
C PRO A 24 -21.96 16.58 -6.24
N LYS A 25 -22.50 15.45 -6.71
CA LYS A 25 -23.49 14.65 -6.00
C LYS A 25 -22.93 14.34 -4.59
N PRO A 26 -23.72 14.52 -3.51
CA PRO A 26 -23.27 14.11 -2.18
C PRO A 26 -22.91 12.61 -2.19
N PRO A 27 -21.90 12.18 -1.41
CA PRO A 27 -21.51 10.79 -1.35
C PRO A 27 -22.72 9.92 -1.01
N LEU A 28 -22.80 8.75 -1.65
CA LEU A 28 -23.79 7.75 -1.28
C LEU A 28 -23.66 7.48 0.21
N LYS A 29 -24.78 7.64 0.92
CA LYS A 29 -24.97 7.15 2.28
C LYS A 29 -24.45 5.72 2.34
N SER A 30 -23.59 5.46 3.32
CA SER A 30 -23.06 4.14 3.62
C SER A 30 -24.20 3.11 3.55
N PRO A 31 -23.96 1.93 2.97
CA PRO A 31 -24.92 0.84 3.06
C PRO A 31 -25.25 0.61 4.55
N PRO A 32 -26.51 0.31 4.90
CA PRO A 32 -26.81 -0.11 6.26
C PRO A 32 -25.86 -1.25 6.62
N LEU A 33 -25.33 -1.22 7.84
CA LEU A 33 -24.70 -2.38 8.45
C LEU A 33 -25.72 -3.51 8.37
N TYR A 34 -25.61 -4.35 7.35
CA TYR A 34 -26.22 -5.67 7.37
C TYR A 34 -25.50 -6.40 8.49
N VAL A 35 -26.11 -6.37 9.67
CA VAL A 35 -25.91 -7.40 10.66
C VAL A 35 -26.27 -8.68 9.92
N SER A 36 -25.25 -9.41 9.47
CA SER A 36 -25.43 -10.77 9.01
C SER A 36 -26.14 -11.51 10.16
N PRO A 37 -27.28 -12.17 9.93
CA PRO A 37 -27.78 -13.13 10.89
C PRO A 37 -26.78 -14.29 10.89
N SER A 38 -25.75 -14.18 11.72
CA SER A 38 -24.93 -15.31 12.11
C SER A 38 -25.87 -16.39 12.62
N ALA A 39 -25.91 -17.48 11.87
CA ALA A 39 -26.23 -18.84 12.25
C ALA A 39 -27.20 -19.02 13.42
N ALA A 40 -28.35 -19.62 13.14
CA ALA A 40 -29.11 -20.33 14.17
C ALA A 40 -28.14 -21.19 15.02
N PRO A 41 -28.26 -21.17 16.36
CA PRO A 41 -27.43 -22.00 17.21
C PRO A 41 -27.69 -23.46 16.84
N ILE A 42 -26.63 -24.16 16.42
CA ILE A 42 -26.65 -25.62 16.33
C ILE A 42 -26.84 -26.11 17.77
N SER A 43 -28.00 -26.68 18.07
CA SER A 43 -28.27 -27.32 19.37
C SER A 43 -27.42 -28.57 19.47
N LEU A 44 -26.25 -28.45 20.10
CA LEU A 44 -25.44 -29.60 20.49
C LEU A 44 -26.10 -30.22 21.71
N ASN A 45 -26.78 -31.36 21.51
CA ASN A 45 -27.32 -32.18 22.59
C ASN A 45 -26.15 -32.65 23.49
N PRO A 46 -26.08 -32.24 24.77
CA PRO A 46 -24.97 -32.59 25.65
C PRO A 46 -24.96 -34.07 26.09
N SER A 47 -25.96 -34.86 25.72
CA SER A 47 -26.20 -36.18 26.32
C SER A 47 -25.33 -37.33 25.76
N ALA A 48 -24.28 -37.05 24.98
CA ALA A 48 -23.46 -38.08 24.33
C ALA A 48 -22.04 -38.26 24.89
N LEU A 49 -21.62 -37.50 25.91
CA LEU A 49 -20.29 -37.63 26.51
C LEU A 49 -20.41 -37.76 28.02
N GLY A 50 -20.44 -39.00 28.51
CA GLY A 50 -20.44 -39.30 29.94
C GLY A 50 -19.13 -38.86 30.60
N VAL A 51 -19.24 -37.93 31.57
CA VAL A 51 -18.18 -37.57 32.52
C VAL A 51 -18.85 -37.15 33.85
N PRO A 52 -18.33 -37.52 35.05
CA PRO A 52 -19.08 -37.48 36.31
C PRO A 52 -19.33 -36.07 36.85
N GLY A 53 -20.43 -35.91 37.61
CA GLY A 53 -20.94 -34.64 38.09
C GLY A 53 -20.00 -33.83 38.99
N ALA A 54 -20.07 -32.51 38.81
CA ALA A 54 -19.56 -31.55 39.77
C ALA A 54 -20.61 -30.45 39.97
N THR A 55 -21.13 -30.38 41.19
CA THR A 55 -22.03 -29.34 41.69
C THR A 55 -21.27 -28.02 41.79
N PHE A 56 -21.74 -26.96 41.13
CA PHE A 56 -21.17 -25.62 41.29
C PHE A 56 -21.92 -24.86 42.40
N PRO A 57 -21.25 -24.33 43.43
CA PRO A 57 -21.88 -23.47 44.43
C PRO A 57 -22.15 -22.08 43.85
N THR A 58 -23.29 -21.49 44.21
CA THR A 58 -23.62 -20.07 43.99
C THR A 58 -22.83 -19.19 44.96
N PRO A 59 -21.98 -18.26 44.49
CA PRO A 59 -21.39 -17.26 45.38
C PRO A 59 -22.33 -16.06 45.54
N THR A 60 -22.98 -15.99 46.70
CA THR A 60 -23.50 -14.74 47.27
C THR A 60 -22.39 -14.10 48.11
N ALA A 61 -21.80 -13.01 47.66
CA ALA A 61 -21.02 -12.11 48.52
C ALA A 61 -20.99 -10.70 47.88
N ALA A 62 -21.51 -9.72 48.61
CA ALA A 62 -21.32 -8.30 48.30
C ALA A 62 -19.84 -7.94 48.52
N ALA A 63 -19.21 -7.32 47.51
CA ALA A 63 -17.84 -6.85 47.61
C ALA A 63 -17.77 -5.56 48.47
N PRO A 64 -16.80 -5.43 49.40
CA PRO A 64 -16.44 -4.14 49.99
C PRO A 64 -15.85 -3.23 48.90
N GLY A 65 -16.22 -1.95 48.90
CA GLY A 65 -15.64 -0.96 47.98
C GLY A 65 -14.13 -0.81 48.19
N PRO A 66 -13.35 -0.51 47.13
CA PRO A 66 -11.92 -0.29 47.27
C PRO A 66 -11.65 1.00 48.06
N ALA A 67 -10.80 0.90 49.08
CA ALA A 67 -10.16 2.05 49.69
C ALA A 67 -9.06 2.55 48.76
N TYR A 68 -9.14 3.82 48.36
CA TYR A 68 -8.13 4.46 47.52
C TYR A 68 -6.90 4.85 48.36
N PRO A 69 -5.67 4.54 47.94
CA PRO A 69 -4.48 5.12 48.57
C PRO A 69 -4.31 6.57 48.12
N THR A 70 -4.27 7.50 49.09
CA THR A 70 -3.87 8.88 48.83
C THR A 70 -2.36 8.92 48.66
N TYR A 71 -1.88 9.16 47.43
CA TYR A 71 -0.48 9.48 47.18
C TYR A 71 -0.25 10.96 47.47
N THR A 72 0.70 11.27 48.35
CA THR A 72 1.28 12.61 48.48
C THR A 72 2.28 12.82 47.35
N TYR A 73 2.07 13.88 46.56
CA TYR A 73 2.96 14.27 45.47
C TYR A 73 4.22 14.93 46.05
N PRO A 74 5.45 14.54 45.65
CA PRO A 74 6.63 15.32 45.98
C PRO A 74 6.60 16.65 45.20
N THR A 75 6.87 17.75 45.89
CA THR A 75 7.00 19.08 45.28
C THR A 75 8.15 19.07 44.28
N ALA A 76 7.85 19.34 43.01
CA ALA A 76 8.87 19.47 41.97
C ALA A 76 9.76 20.69 42.25
N VAL A 77 11.07 20.46 42.35
CA VAL A 77 12.07 21.52 42.34
C VAL A 77 12.32 21.90 40.89
N THR A 78 11.92 23.11 40.49
CA THR A 78 12.22 23.64 39.16
C THR A 78 13.72 23.91 39.05
N THR A 79 14.45 23.01 38.40
CA THR A 79 15.79 23.31 37.89
C THR A 79 15.65 23.85 36.48
N THR A 80 16.01 25.13 36.28
CA THR A 80 16.14 25.71 34.94
C THR A 80 17.36 25.10 34.27
N VAL A 81 17.16 24.06 33.47
CA VAL A 81 18.17 23.57 32.52
C VAL A 81 18.06 24.42 31.26
N THR A 82 19.10 25.18 30.95
CA THR A 82 19.26 25.81 29.63
C THR A 82 19.39 24.68 28.60
N GLN A 83 18.33 24.42 27.83
CA GLN A 83 18.40 23.52 26.68
C GLN A 83 19.31 24.15 25.63
N ALA A 84 20.36 23.42 25.23
CA ALA A 84 21.05 23.68 23.98
C ALA A 84 20.06 23.45 22.81
N PRO A 85 20.20 24.14 21.67
CA PRO A 85 19.30 23.95 20.53
C PRO A 85 19.29 22.48 20.10
N ASP A 86 18.12 21.84 20.18
CA ASP A 86 17.89 20.51 19.63
C ASP A 86 18.08 20.57 18.11
N THR A 87 19.25 20.16 17.65
CA THR A 87 19.48 19.91 16.22
C THR A 87 18.87 18.54 15.92
N VAL A 88 17.58 18.52 15.59
CA VAL A 88 16.93 17.32 15.04
C VAL A 88 17.66 16.98 13.74
N PRO A 89 18.31 15.80 13.61
CA PRO A 89 18.84 15.37 12.34
C PRO A 89 17.68 15.31 11.35
N ALA A 90 17.79 16.00 10.21
CA ALA A 90 16.78 15.89 9.18
C ALA A 90 16.67 14.41 8.78
N THR A 91 15.49 13.81 8.98
CA THR A 91 15.20 12.49 8.42
C THR A 91 15.35 12.61 6.90
N PRO A 92 16.28 11.88 6.26
CA PRO A 92 16.40 11.94 4.83
C PRO A 92 15.06 11.51 4.22
N THR A 93 14.51 12.32 3.32
CA THR A 93 13.40 11.91 2.46
C THR A 93 13.80 10.59 1.80
N PRO A 94 12.97 9.54 1.85
CA PRO A 94 13.32 8.26 1.26
C PRO A 94 13.60 8.46 -0.23
N SER A 95 14.84 8.23 -0.62
CA SER A 95 15.25 8.30 -2.02
C SER A 95 14.68 7.09 -2.76
N HIS A 96 14.27 7.30 -4.02
CA HIS A 96 13.81 6.22 -4.89
C HIS A 96 14.92 5.17 -5.03
N ALA A 97 14.55 3.90 -5.23
CA ALA A 97 15.53 2.86 -5.50
C ALA A 97 16.31 3.18 -6.79
N ALA A 98 17.63 2.96 -6.78
CA ALA A 98 18.48 3.18 -7.95
C ALA A 98 18.34 2.03 -8.95
N ALA A 99 18.69 2.26 -10.22
CA ALA A 99 18.73 1.18 -11.20
C ALA A 99 19.69 0.05 -10.75
N CYS A 100 19.28 -1.20 -10.98
CA CYS A 100 20.09 -2.37 -10.63
C CYS A 100 21.35 -2.46 -11.50
N THR A 101 22.49 -2.85 -10.92
CA THR A 101 23.76 -3.04 -11.65
C THR A 101 24.01 -4.51 -12.03
N GLY A 102 23.01 -5.19 -12.58
CA GLY A 102 23.17 -6.53 -13.16
C GLY A 102 21.97 -7.46 -13.00
N SER A 103 21.46 -7.62 -11.77
CA SER A 103 20.35 -8.54 -11.48
C SER A 103 19.27 -7.88 -10.61
N PRO A 104 17.98 -8.20 -10.84
CA PRO A 104 17.48 -9.12 -11.88
C PRO A 104 17.64 -8.55 -13.31
N THR A 105 17.73 -9.43 -14.30
CA THR A 105 17.63 -9.07 -15.72
C THR A 105 16.17 -9.11 -16.18
N ASP A 106 15.84 -8.37 -17.25
CA ASP A 106 14.50 -8.36 -17.83
C ASP A 106 14.01 -9.76 -18.18
N ALA A 107 14.87 -10.59 -18.75
CA ALA A 107 14.54 -11.97 -19.10
C ALA A 107 14.20 -12.81 -17.86
N GLN A 108 14.94 -12.66 -16.76
CA GLN A 108 14.63 -13.35 -15.50
C GLN A 108 13.29 -12.89 -14.94
N LEU A 109 13.04 -11.58 -14.94
CA LEU A 109 11.79 -10.99 -14.45
C LEU A 109 10.58 -11.46 -15.26
N LEU A 110 10.65 -11.38 -16.59
CA LEU A 110 9.58 -11.80 -17.49
C LEU A 110 9.32 -13.31 -17.40
N THR A 111 10.38 -14.11 -17.22
CA THR A 111 10.24 -15.56 -16.99
C THR A 111 9.53 -15.85 -15.67
N LEU A 112 9.85 -15.11 -14.61
CA LEU A 112 9.28 -15.29 -13.27
C LEU A 112 7.77 -14.97 -13.21
N ILE A 113 7.34 -13.91 -13.89
CA ILE A 113 5.93 -13.46 -13.85
C ILE A 113 5.03 -14.21 -14.83
N LYS A 114 5.60 -14.97 -15.76
CA LYS A 114 4.83 -15.69 -16.78
C LYS A 114 3.88 -16.71 -16.14
N GLY A 115 2.60 -16.60 -16.49
CA GLY A 115 1.56 -17.51 -15.99
C GLY A 115 1.11 -17.24 -14.56
N GLN A 116 1.57 -16.16 -13.93
CA GLN A 116 1.08 -15.75 -12.62
C GLN A 116 -0.35 -15.21 -12.71
N PRO A 117 -1.16 -15.37 -11.65
CA PRO A 117 -2.51 -14.80 -11.60
C PRO A 117 -2.49 -13.28 -11.83
N GLY A 118 -3.42 -12.77 -12.64
CA GLY A 118 -3.50 -11.34 -12.96
C GLY A 118 -2.50 -10.86 -14.02
N ILE A 119 -1.55 -11.71 -14.45
CA ILE A 119 -0.63 -11.41 -15.54
C ILE A 119 -1.21 -11.88 -16.87
N PRO A 120 -1.33 -11.00 -17.88
CA PRO A 120 -1.92 -11.36 -19.16
C PRO A 120 -1.06 -12.42 -19.86
N ASN A 121 -1.72 -13.37 -20.51
CA ASN A 121 -1.05 -14.38 -21.34
C ASN A 121 -0.72 -13.79 -22.72
N LYS A 122 0.15 -12.77 -22.71
CA LYS A 122 0.66 -12.05 -23.88
C LYS A 122 2.19 -11.91 -23.75
N THR A 123 2.83 -11.52 -24.84
CA THR A 123 4.24 -11.15 -24.80
C THR A 123 4.37 -9.85 -24.02
N LEU A 124 5.17 -9.88 -22.96
CA LEU A 124 5.46 -8.75 -22.10
C LEU A 124 6.89 -8.27 -22.34
N GLN A 125 7.13 -6.98 -22.12
CA GLN A 125 8.45 -6.36 -22.08
C GLN A 125 8.58 -5.49 -20.83
N VAL A 126 9.80 -5.31 -20.34
CA VAL A 126 10.07 -4.34 -19.26
C VAL A 126 10.00 -2.95 -19.87
N ASP A 127 9.18 -2.09 -19.26
CA ASP A 127 9.02 -0.69 -19.63
C ASP A 127 10.03 0.17 -18.85
N ASP A 128 10.09 -0.03 -17.53
CA ASP A 128 10.98 0.74 -16.65
C ASP A 128 11.57 -0.11 -15.50
N GLY A 129 12.80 0.22 -15.10
CA GLY A 129 13.59 -0.53 -14.14
C GLY A 129 14.46 -1.64 -14.78
N PRO A 130 14.94 -2.62 -14.01
CA PRO A 130 14.67 -2.86 -12.59
C PRO A 130 15.41 -1.90 -11.65
N TYR A 131 14.71 -1.47 -10.60
CA TYR A 131 15.25 -0.63 -9.53
C TYR A 131 15.50 -1.46 -8.28
N CYS A 132 16.70 -1.38 -7.72
CA CYS A 132 17.16 -2.22 -6.61
C CYS A 132 17.32 -1.42 -5.32
N SER A 133 16.90 -2.03 -4.21
CA SER A 133 17.25 -1.60 -2.86
C SER A 133 17.45 -2.84 -1.99
N GLY A 134 18.68 -3.08 -1.50
CA GLY A 134 19.01 -4.32 -0.80
C GLY A 134 18.72 -5.55 -1.67
N GLU A 135 18.02 -6.54 -1.13
CA GLU A 135 17.59 -7.76 -1.85
C GLU A 135 16.24 -7.60 -2.56
N TRP A 136 15.73 -6.38 -2.72
CA TRP A 136 14.43 -6.13 -3.34
C TRP A 136 14.58 -5.39 -4.65
N SER A 137 13.67 -5.65 -5.58
CA SER A 137 13.59 -4.89 -6.82
C SER A 137 12.17 -4.61 -7.27
N PHE A 138 12.00 -3.50 -7.97
CA PHE A 138 10.76 -3.04 -8.57
C PHE A 138 10.95 -2.84 -10.08
N SER A 139 9.95 -3.17 -10.89
CA SER A 139 9.94 -2.93 -12.34
C SER A 139 8.52 -2.70 -12.83
N THR A 140 8.35 -1.95 -13.92
CA THR A 140 7.12 -1.92 -14.69
C THR A 140 7.27 -2.76 -15.94
N VAL A 141 6.22 -3.48 -16.30
CA VAL A 141 6.14 -4.27 -17.52
C VAL A 141 4.89 -3.92 -18.28
N GLU A 142 4.96 -3.99 -19.60
CA GLU A 142 3.86 -3.71 -20.50
C GLU A 142 3.71 -4.82 -21.54
N ILE A 143 2.57 -4.83 -22.23
CA ILE A 143 2.37 -5.73 -23.36
C ILE A 143 3.18 -5.21 -24.54
N THR A 144 4.03 -6.04 -25.13
CA THR A 144 4.83 -5.66 -26.29
C THR A 144 3.96 -5.14 -27.43
N GLY A 145 4.27 -3.93 -27.92
CA GLY A 145 3.54 -3.27 -29.00
C GLY A 145 2.24 -2.59 -28.56
N ALA A 146 1.97 -2.51 -27.25
CA ALA A 146 0.96 -1.62 -26.70
C ALA A 146 1.30 -0.15 -26.99
N SER A 147 0.27 0.68 -27.16
CA SER A 147 0.44 2.14 -27.11
C SER A 147 0.28 2.60 -25.66
N ALA A 148 1.07 3.58 -25.21
CA ALA A 148 1.04 4.10 -23.84
C ALA A 148 -0.36 4.58 -23.40
N ASP A 149 -1.19 5.03 -24.34
CA ASP A 149 -2.56 5.49 -24.06
C ASP A 149 -3.58 4.36 -23.88
N GLN A 150 -3.23 3.11 -24.17
CA GLN A 150 -4.18 1.99 -24.26
C GLN A 150 -4.13 1.04 -23.08
N LEU A 151 -3.02 0.97 -22.35
CA LEU A 151 -2.80 -0.06 -21.33
C LEU A 151 -2.07 0.50 -20.12
N GLU A 152 -2.57 0.14 -18.95
CA GLU A 152 -1.93 0.44 -17.68
C GLU A 152 -0.71 -0.47 -17.50
N PRO A 153 0.46 0.06 -17.12
CA PRO A 153 1.64 -0.75 -16.86
C PRO A 153 1.41 -1.67 -15.66
N LEU A 154 1.91 -2.90 -15.75
CA LEU A 154 1.90 -3.84 -14.64
C LEU A 154 3.16 -3.64 -13.82
N MET A 155 3.00 -3.48 -12.52
CA MET A 155 4.13 -3.39 -11.61
C MET A 155 4.53 -4.79 -11.14
N VAL A 156 5.82 -4.96 -10.86
CA VAL A 156 6.41 -6.21 -10.39
C VAL A 156 7.36 -5.91 -9.24
N VAL A 157 7.16 -6.59 -8.11
CA VAL A 157 8.05 -6.55 -6.95
C VAL A 157 8.62 -7.93 -6.72
N THR A 158 9.95 -8.02 -6.69
CA THR A 158 10.69 -9.26 -6.46
C THR A 158 11.67 -9.12 -5.32
N THR A 159 12.14 -10.25 -4.80
CA THR A 159 13.23 -10.32 -3.84
C THR A 159 14.25 -11.39 -4.21
N GLY A 160 15.47 -11.29 -3.68
CA GLY A 160 16.59 -12.13 -4.02
C GLY A 160 17.25 -11.70 -5.33
N ARG A 161 18.23 -12.49 -5.78
CA ARG A 161 18.95 -12.26 -7.03
C ARG A 161 19.20 -13.58 -7.74
N ASP A 162 19.42 -13.50 -9.04
CA ASP A 162 19.83 -14.63 -9.87
C ASP A 162 18.92 -15.85 -9.66
N THR A 163 19.43 -16.93 -9.07
CA THR A 163 18.71 -18.18 -8.84
C THR A 163 17.79 -18.16 -7.62
N THR A 164 17.90 -17.16 -6.75
CA THR A 164 17.03 -16.98 -5.58
C THR A 164 15.93 -15.95 -5.84
N LEU A 165 15.77 -15.50 -7.08
CA LEU A 165 14.77 -14.50 -7.45
C LEU A 165 13.36 -15.05 -7.20
N ALA A 166 12.60 -14.35 -6.37
CA ALA A 166 11.27 -14.74 -5.94
C ALA A 166 10.28 -13.60 -6.15
N LEU A 167 9.08 -13.96 -6.62
CA LEU A 167 8.01 -13.00 -6.79
C LEU A 167 7.40 -12.64 -5.43
N VAL A 168 7.25 -11.34 -5.17
CA VAL A 168 6.54 -10.84 -3.99
C VAL A 168 5.12 -10.42 -4.37
N ALA A 169 4.99 -9.62 -5.43
CA ALA A 169 3.71 -9.17 -5.97
C ALA A 169 3.88 -8.81 -7.45
N ALA A 170 2.83 -8.99 -8.25
CA ALA A 170 2.76 -8.44 -9.60
C ALA A 170 1.30 -8.11 -9.96
N GLY A 171 1.11 -7.02 -10.69
CA GLY A 171 -0.20 -6.52 -11.10
C GLY A 171 -0.24 -4.99 -11.16
N SER A 172 -1.43 -4.43 -11.35
CA SER A 172 -1.67 -2.98 -11.25
C SER A 172 -1.61 -2.45 -9.82
N GLU A 173 -1.57 -3.33 -8.83
CA GLU A 173 -1.48 -2.97 -7.41
C GLU A 173 -0.50 -3.90 -6.71
N VAL A 174 0.68 -3.38 -6.35
CA VAL A 174 1.75 -4.17 -5.73
C VAL A 174 2.05 -3.76 -4.29
N CYS A 175 1.41 -2.70 -3.78
CA CYS A 175 1.51 -2.29 -2.38
C CYS A 175 0.76 -3.25 -1.45
N THR A 176 1.28 -4.46 -1.29
CA THR A 176 0.78 -5.44 -0.34
C THR A 176 1.32 -5.15 1.07
N ASN A 177 0.68 -5.70 2.10
CA ASN A 177 1.17 -5.57 3.48
C ASN A 177 2.63 -6.06 3.63
N ARG A 178 3.04 -7.08 2.86
CA ARG A 178 4.42 -7.56 2.86
C ARG A 178 5.38 -6.51 2.30
N VAL A 179 5.01 -5.84 1.21
CA VAL A 179 5.82 -4.75 0.63
C VAL A 179 5.89 -3.57 1.60
N LEU A 180 4.75 -3.14 2.14
CA LEU A 180 4.67 -2.01 3.06
C LEU A 180 5.53 -2.21 4.33
N THR A 181 5.54 -3.43 4.88
CA THR A 181 6.21 -3.71 6.15
C THR A 181 7.65 -4.18 6.02
N SER A 182 8.02 -4.83 4.91
CA SER A 182 9.30 -5.52 4.78
C SER A 182 10.21 -4.95 3.68
N ALA A 183 9.66 -4.22 2.70
CA ALA A 183 10.48 -3.66 1.64
C ALA A 183 11.29 -2.45 2.15
N PRO A 184 12.51 -2.24 1.64
CA PRO A 184 13.29 -1.05 1.91
C PRO A 184 12.56 0.23 1.45
N PRO A 185 12.87 1.40 2.06
CA PRO A 185 12.18 2.66 1.76
C PRO A 185 12.10 2.99 0.27
N GLY A 186 13.19 2.80 -0.49
CA GLY A 186 13.19 3.11 -1.92
C GLY A 186 12.25 2.24 -2.76
N ILE A 187 11.97 1.01 -2.33
CA ILE A 187 11.00 0.12 -2.99
C ILE A 187 9.57 0.50 -2.58
N ARG A 188 9.35 0.88 -1.32
CA ARG A 188 8.03 1.36 -0.86
C ARG A 188 7.62 2.64 -1.57
N VAL A 189 8.55 3.56 -1.80
CA VAL A 189 8.24 4.76 -2.58
C VAL A 189 7.78 4.41 -4.00
N LEU A 190 8.45 3.47 -4.68
CA LEU A 190 8.06 3.04 -6.03
C LEU A 190 6.75 2.22 -6.06
N ALA A 191 6.58 1.31 -5.12
CA ALA A 191 5.47 0.34 -5.12
C ALA A 191 4.20 0.82 -4.40
N CYS A 192 4.34 1.75 -3.44
CA CYS A 192 3.29 2.24 -2.56
C CYS A 192 3.12 3.77 -2.58
N GLY A 193 4.09 4.52 -3.12
CA GLY A 193 4.06 5.98 -3.12
C GLY A 193 4.36 6.65 -1.76
N SER A 194 4.84 5.91 -0.75
CA SER A 194 5.20 6.45 0.58
C SER A 194 6.24 5.63 1.34
#